data_AF-A0A6G1S400-F1
#
_entry.id   AF-A0A6G1S400-F1
#
_cell.length_a   1.000
_cell.length_b   1.000
_cell.length_c   1.000
_cell.angle_alpha   90.00
_cell.angle_beta   90.00
_cell.angle_gamma   90.00
#
_symmetry.space_group_name_H-M   'P 1'
#
loop_
_entity.id
_entity.type
_entity.pdbx_description
1 polymer ?
#
loop_
_entity_poly.entity_id
_entity_poly.type
_entity_poly.pdbx_seq_one_letter_code
_entity_poly.pdbx_strand_id
1 'polypeptide(L)'
;MKFLAIAPSIQANTHVLHNIRYLTILVVIGYITTIATQTLAEIVDHVTCGSVVKLANEAKPKVRLHSHDVKYGSGSGQQSVTAAENQDTNSYWSILGTNSNQCNRGEPIECGSQVRLQHVQTRKFLHSHLFKSPLSSQQEVSAFGGDGESDTGDHWMIYCKTKYWQKGESARLKHVDTDTWLSLSGNTYGRPIYGQMEVICTPSSDAMSHWKTVEGVFVQPTGKTTETPPYPEHNEL
;
A
#
# COMPACT_ATOMS: atom_id res chain seq x y z
N MET A 1 63.46 29.79 55.17
CA MET A 1 62.05 29.94 54.72
C MET A 1 61.96 29.42 53.30
N LYS A 2 61.44 28.21 53.10
CA LYS A 2 60.07 27.85 52.67
C LYS A 2 59.95 27.71 51.14
N PHE A 3 59.96 26.42 50.75
CA PHE A 3 59.31 25.73 49.63
C PHE A 3 59.28 26.35 48.22
N LEU A 4 60.02 25.70 47.32
CA LEU A 4 59.84 25.75 45.87
C LEU A 4 58.63 24.86 45.50
N ALA A 5 57.54 25.44 44.99
CA ALA A 5 56.40 24.70 44.49
C ALA A 5 56.55 24.47 42.97
N ILE A 6 56.66 23.21 42.54
CA ILE A 6 56.61 22.81 41.13
C ILE A 6 55.38 21.91 40.97
N ALA A 7 54.28 22.43 40.40
CA ALA A 7 53.26 21.63 39.73
C ALA A 7 52.25 22.49 38.94
N PRO A 8 52.47 22.73 37.63
CA PRO A 8 51.36 23.09 36.74
C PRO A 8 51.10 22.11 35.58
N SER A 9 51.90 21.06 35.36
CA SER A 9 51.85 20.31 34.09
C SER A 9 50.91 19.09 34.05
N ILE A 10 50.54 18.51 35.18
CA ILE A 10 49.75 17.26 35.22
C ILE A 10 48.24 17.52 35.03
N GLN A 11 47.73 18.62 35.57
CA GLN A 11 46.30 18.94 35.58
C GLN A 11 45.77 19.41 34.21
N ALA A 12 46.60 20.11 33.43
CA ALA A 12 46.25 20.49 32.05
C ALA A 12 46.06 19.27 31.14
N ASN A 13 46.91 18.25 31.28
CA ASN A 13 46.83 17.02 30.49
C ASN A 13 45.56 16.20 30.81
N THR A 14 45.11 16.18 32.07
CA THR A 14 43.87 15.46 32.43
C THR A 14 42.62 16.12 31.85
N HIS A 15 42.58 17.46 31.78
CA HIS A 15 41.46 18.18 31.15
C HIS A 15 41.42 18.00 29.64
N VAL A 16 42.58 18.03 28.97
CA VAL A 16 42.68 17.77 27.52
C VAL A 16 42.23 16.35 27.18
N LEU A 17 42.66 15.34 27.96
CA LEU A 17 42.23 13.95 27.77
C LEU A 17 40.74 13.75 28.02
N HIS A 18 40.15 14.45 29.00
CA HIS A 18 38.71 14.40 29.26
C HIS A 18 37.91 14.99 28.08
N ASN A 19 38.35 16.12 27.53
CA ASN A 19 37.71 16.75 26.37
C ASN A 19 37.81 15.90 25.11
N ILE A 20 38.95 15.22 24.88
CA ILE A 20 39.12 14.28 23.75
C ILE A 20 38.21 13.05 23.91
N ARG A 21 38.10 12.49 25.12
CA ARG A 21 37.17 11.37 25.41
C ARG A 21 35.71 11.79 25.23
N TYR A 22 35.36 12.99 25.66
CA TYR A 22 34.00 13.52 25.49
C TYR A 22 33.66 13.74 24.01
N LEU A 23 34.59 14.32 23.24
CA LEU A 23 34.41 14.56 21.81
C LEU A 23 34.30 13.25 21.02
N THR A 24 35.11 12.24 21.34
CA THR A 24 35.04 10.93 20.69
C THR A 24 33.73 10.21 20.98
N ILE A 25 33.20 10.30 22.21
CA ILE A 25 31.87 9.78 22.55
C ILE A 25 30.77 10.46 21.73
N LEU A 26 30.80 11.80 21.59
CA LEU A 26 29.81 12.52 20.78
C LEU A 26 29.85 12.15 19.30
N VAL A 27 31.05 11.94 18.73
CA VAL A 27 31.21 11.49 17.33
C VAL A 27 30.68 10.07 17.15
N VAL A 28 30.96 9.16 18.09
CA VAL A 28 30.46 7.79 18.05
C VAL A 28 28.93 7.76 18.17
N ILE A 29 28.34 8.55 19.08
CA ILE A 29 26.89 8.67 19.21
C ILE A 29 26.28 9.22 17.92
N GLY A 30 26.87 10.29 17.34
CA GLY A 30 26.42 10.86 16.07
C GLY A 30 26.49 9.87 14.90
N TYR A 31 27.52 9.03 14.87
CA TYR A 31 27.68 8.00 13.85
C TYR A 31 26.70 6.83 14.04
N ILE A 32 26.46 6.42 15.29
CA ILE A 32 25.46 5.38 15.63
C ILE A 32 24.05 5.88 15.27
N THR A 33 23.73 7.15 15.55
CA THR A 33 22.41 7.70 15.19
C THR A 33 22.24 7.81 13.67
N THR A 34 23.28 8.15 12.91
CA THR A 34 23.20 8.14 11.43
C THR A 34 23.07 6.73 10.85
N ILE A 35 23.77 5.73 11.40
CA ILE A 35 23.58 4.34 10.98
C ILE A 35 22.16 3.87 11.30
N ALA A 36 21.66 4.14 12.51
CA ALA A 36 20.33 3.73 12.93
C ALA A 36 19.24 4.34 12.04
N THR A 37 19.32 5.62 11.68
CA THR A 37 18.36 6.25 10.77
C THR A 37 18.42 5.66 9.36
N GLN A 38 19.60 5.30 8.87
CA GLN A 38 19.77 4.65 7.57
C GLN A 38 19.16 3.24 7.53
N THR A 39 19.31 2.46 8.59
CA THR A 39 18.71 1.11 8.69
C THR A 39 17.18 1.12 8.77
N LEU A 40 16.59 2.14 9.40
CA LEU A 40 15.13 2.33 9.42
C LEU A 40 14.58 2.74 8.06
N ALA A 41 15.37 3.43 7.23
CA ALA A 41 14.96 3.85 5.89
C ALA A 41 14.87 2.69 4.90
N GLU A 42 15.50 1.54 5.17
CA GLU A 42 15.51 0.37 4.28
C GLU A 42 14.34 -0.62 4.49
N ILE A 43 13.44 -0.39 5.45
CA ILE A 43 12.19 -1.18 5.60
C ILE A 43 10.97 -0.36 5.16
N VAL A 44 11.11 0.43 4.10
CA VAL A 44 9.93 0.98 3.43
C VAL A 44 9.37 -0.08 2.51
N ASP A 45 8.31 -0.71 2.98
CA ASP A 45 7.69 -1.85 2.32
C ASP A 45 6.60 -1.33 1.36
N HIS A 46 6.72 -1.64 0.07
CA HIS A 46 5.89 -1.09 -0.99
C HIS A 46 4.80 -2.07 -1.42
N VAL A 47 3.67 -1.56 -1.94
CA VAL A 47 2.75 -2.38 -2.72
C VAL A 47 3.44 -2.73 -4.03
N THR A 48 3.47 -4.02 -4.35
CA THR A 48 4.14 -4.53 -5.55
C THR A 48 3.16 -5.24 -6.47
N CYS A 49 3.50 -5.29 -7.74
CA CYS A 49 2.79 -6.08 -8.74
C CYS A 49 2.73 -7.56 -8.35
N GLY A 50 1.56 -8.18 -8.48
CA GLY A 50 1.26 -9.52 -8.01
C GLY A 50 0.95 -9.63 -6.51
N SER A 51 0.98 -8.53 -5.76
CA SER A 51 0.47 -8.50 -4.38
C SER A 51 -1.04 -8.71 -4.35
N VAL A 52 -1.53 -9.40 -3.33
CA VAL A 52 -2.95 -9.60 -3.05
C VAL A 52 -3.31 -8.82 -1.80
N VAL A 53 -4.19 -7.83 -1.92
CA VAL A 53 -4.47 -6.85 -0.86
C VAL A 53 -5.96 -6.67 -0.63
N LYS A 54 -6.32 -6.25 0.58
CA LYS A 54 -7.60 -5.60 0.88
C LYS A 54 -7.41 -4.10 0.94
N LEU A 55 -8.33 -3.37 0.33
CA LEU A 55 -8.38 -1.90 0.38
C LEU A 55 -9.43 -1.46 1.39
N ALA A 56 -9.00 -0.84 2.48
CA ALA A 56 -9.90 -0.23 3.45
C ALA A 56 -10.12 1.24 3.12
N ASN A 57 -11.35 1.71 3.25
CA ASN A 57 -11.66 3.12 3.10
C ASN A 57 -11.21 3.90 4.36
N GLU A 58 -10.61 5.06 4.21
CA GLU A 58 -10.09 5.81 5.37
C GLU A 58 -11.18 6.48 6.20
N ALA A 59 -12.21 7.04 5.56
CA ALA A 59 -13.35 7.62 6.26
C ALA A 59 -14.23 6.54 6.93
N LYS A 60 -14.18 5.31 6.43
CA LYS A 60 -14.89 4.13 6.94
C LYS A 60 -13.91 2.97 7.17
N PRO A 61 -13.04 3.01 8.19
CA PRO A 61 -11.91 2.08 8.34
C PRO A 61 -12.33 0.62 8.55
N LYS A 62 -13.61 0.36 8.85
CA LYS A 62 -14.15 -0.99 8.99
C LYS A 62 -14.61 -1.60 7.65
N VAL A 63 -14.79 -0.82 6.58
CA VAL A 63 -15.23 -1.39 5.30
C VAL A 63 -14.05 -1.62 4.37
N ARG A 64 -14.11 -2.73 3.63
CA ARG A 64 -13.14 -3.10 2.60
C ARG A 64 -13.81 -3.15 1.24
N LEU A 65 -13.09 -2.74 0.20
CA LEU A 65 -13.53 -2.95 -1.19
C LEU A 65 -13.81 -4.44 -1.40
N HIS A 66 -14.97 -4.76 -1.95
CA HIS A 66 -15.55 -6.09 -1.93
C HIS A 66 -16.31 -6.36 -3.23
N SER A 67 -16.34 -7.61 -3.67
CA SER A 67 -17.23 -8.07 -4.75
C SER A 67 -17.73 -9.48 -4.48
N HIS A 68 -18.71 -9.97 -5.22
CA HIS A 68 -19.35 -11.27 -4.98
C HIS A 68 -20.13 -11.70 -6.22
N ASP A 69 -20.68 -12.92 -6.24
CA ASP A 69 -21.52 -13.38 -7.35
C ASP A 69 -22.97 -12.86 -7.27
N VAL A 70 -23.10 -11.53 -7.19
CA VAL A 70 -24.38 -10.80 -7.33
C VAL A 70 -24.16 -9.74 -8.40
N LYS A 71 -25.16 -9.53 -9.24
CA LYS A 71 -25.12 -8.53 -10.33
C LYS A 71 -26.02 -7.36 -9.99
N TYR A 72 -25.71 -6.20 -10.56
CA TYR A 72 -26.63 -5.07 -10.51
C TYR A 72 -27.92 -5.40 -11.29
N GLY A 73 -29.06 -5.00 -10.74
CA GLY A 73 -30.37 -5.07 -11.42
C GLY A 73 -30.65 -3.84 -12.30
N SER A 74 -29.75 -2.86 -12.30
CA SER A 74 -29.81 -1.61 -13.06
C SER A 74 -28.41 -1.31 -13.63
N GLY A 75 -28.27 -0.16 -14.31
CA GLY A 75 -26.99 0.23 -14.88
C GLY A 75 -26.53 -0.74 -15.94
N SER A 76 -25.29 -1.24 -15.83
CA SER A 76 -24.71 -2.17 -16.81
C SER A 76 -25.20 -3.62 -16.67
N GLY A 77 -25.79 -3.98 -15.53
CA GLY A 77 -26.10 -5.37 -15.19
C GLY A 77 -24.88 -6.26 -14.90
N GLN A 78 -23.68 -5.67 -14.77
CA GLN A 78 -22.45 -6.39 -14.44
C GLN A 78 -22.40 -6.80 -12.96
N GLN A 79 -21.36 -7.55 -12.57
CA GLN A 79 -21.16 -7.99 -11.19
C GLN A 79 -20.92 -6.78 -10.27
N SER A 80 -21.57 -6.78 -9.11
CA SER A 80 -21.53 -5.64 -8.20
C SER A 80 -20.21 -5.53 -7.44
N VAL A 81 -19.76 -4.29 -7.26
CA VAL A 81 -18.69 -3.92 -6.33
C VAL A 81 -19.28 -3.08 -5.21
N THR A 82 -18.88 -3.39 -3.98
CA THR A 82 -19.40 -2.79 -2.76
C THR A 82 -18.25 -2.54 -1.79
N ALA A 83 -18.55 -1.93 -0.65
CA ALA A 83 -17.65 -1.97 0.49
C ALA A 83 -18.34 -2.63 1.70
N ALA A 84 -17.71 -3.66 2.25
CA ALA A 84 -18.29 -4.51 3.28
C ALA A 84 -17.43 -4.51 4.55
N GLU A 85 -18.08 -4.59 5.73
CA GLU A 85 -17.36 -4.78 7.00
C GLU A 85 -16.89 -6.22 7.21
N ASN A 86 -17.49 -7.16 6.48
CA ASN A 86 -17.19 -8.59 6.60
C ASN A 86 -15.72 -8.85 6.27
N GLN A 87 -15.01 -9.51 7.18
CA GLN A 87 -13.64 -9.92 6.98
C GLN A 87 -13.59 -11.28 6.28
N ASP A 88 -14.14 -11.38 5.08
CA ASP A 88 -14.10 -12.60 4.29
C ASP A 88 -13.04 -12.53 3.19
N THR A 89 -12.99 -13.58 2.38
CA THR A 89 -12.05 -13.74 1.26
C THR A 89 -12.43 -12.93 0.03
N ASN A 90 -13.65 -12.39 -0.04
CA ASN A 90 -14.19 -11.64 -1.17
C ASN A 90 -13.76 -10.15 -1.16
N SER A 91 -12.91 -9.77 -0.22
CA SER A 91 -12.26 -8.46 -0.19
C SER A 91 -10.82 -8.48 -0.71
N TYR A 92 -10.32 -9.63 -1.20
CA TYR A 92 -8.97 -9.73 -1.75
C TYR A 92 -8.93 -9.35 -3.24
N TRP A 93 -8.00 -8.45 -3.56
CA TRP A 93 -7.75 -7.95 -4.91
C TRP A 93 -6.27 -8.14 -5.25
N SER A 94 -5.98 -8.75 -6.40
CA SER A 94 -4.64 -8.87 -6.95
C SER A 94 -4.28 -7.61 -7.75
N ILE A 95 -3.12 -7.02 -7.46
CA ILE A 95 -2.60 -5.86 -8.19
C ILE A 95 -1.83 -6.35 -9.42
N LEU A 96 -2.21 -5.88 -10.60
CA LEU A 96 -1.63 -6.30 -11.88
C LEU A 96 -1.30 -5.07 -12.75
N GLY A 97 -0.38 -5.23 -13.70
CA GLY A 97 -0.11 -4.21 -14.72
C GLY A 97 -1.26 -4.10 -15.71
N THR A 98 -1.26 -3.05 -16.54
CA THR A 98 -2.26 -2.86 -17.60
C THR A 98 -2.09 -3.88 -18.72
N ASN A 99 -3.02 -3.90 -19.69
CA ASN A 99 -2.95 -4.80 -20.84
C ASN A 99 -1.71 -4.50 -21.72
N SER A 100 -1.37 -3.22 -21.87
CA SER A 100 -0.24 -2.76 -22.70
C SER A 100 1.08 -2.70 -21.95
N ASN A 101 1.06 -2.55 -20.63
CA ASN A 101 2.25 -2.46 -19.78
C ASN A 101 2.13 -3.42 -18.60
N GLN A 102 2.46 -4.69 -18.84
CA GLN A 102 2.53 -5.70 -17.78
C GLN A 102 3.72 -5.42 -16.88
N CYS A 103 3.54 -5.60 -15.56
CA CYS A 103 4.61 -5.47 -14.57
C CYS A 103 5.08 -6.83 -14.09
N ASN A 104 6.34 -6.89 -13.64
CA ASN A 104 6.91 -8.11 -13.10
C ASN A 104 6.44 -8.33 -11.67
N ARG A 105 6.22 -9.59 -11.29
CA ARG A 105 5.87 -9.95 -9.92
C ARG A 105 6.95 -9.43 -8.94
N GLY A 106 6.53 -8.68 -7.92
CA GLY A 106 7.43 -8.06 -6.93
C GLY A 106 7.91 -6.65 -7.30
N GLU A 107 7.62 -6.17 -8.52
CA GLU A 107 7.95 -4.80 -8.93
C GLU A 107 7.14 -3.77 -8.13
N PRO A 108 7.76 -2.76 -7.49
CA PRO A 108 7.05 -1.72 -6.75
C PRO A 108 6.12 -0.90 -7.66
N ILE A 109 4.90 -0.63 -7.19
CA ILE A 109 3.95 0.21 -7.92
C ILE A 109 4.34 1.67 -7.77
N GLU A 110 4.75 2.32 -8.86
CA GLU A 110 5.08 3.73 -8.89
C GLU A 110 3.83 4.60 -8.77
N CYS A 111 3.97 5.71 -8.07
CA CYS A 111 2.92 6.70 -7.95
C CYS A 111 2.64 7.36 -9.31
N GLY A 112 1.38 7.46 -9.69
CA GLY A 112 0.95 7.90 -11.02
C GLY A 112 0.97 6.80 -12.08
N SER A 113 1.44 5.59 -11.77
CA SER A 113 1.31 4.45 -12.68
C SER A 113 -0.12 3.93 -12.75
N GLN A 114 -0.43 3.26 -13.86
CA GLN A 114 -1.71 2.60 -14.08
C GLN A 114 -1.62 1.12 -13.71
N VAL A 115 -2.64 0.63 -13.01
CA VAL A 115 -2.77 -0.76 -12.62
C VAL A 115 -4.16 -1.28 -12.94
N ARG A 116 -4.32 -2.60 -12.86
CA ARG A 116 -5.62 -3.27 -12.79
C ARG A 116 -5.74 -3.97 -11.44
N LEU A 117 -6.95 -4.04 -10.90
CA LEU A 117 -7.26 -4.75 -9.66
C LEU A 117 -8.16 -5.93 -10.00
N GLN A 118 -7.67 -7.16 -9.85
CA GLN A 118 -8.46 -8.36 -10.12
C GLN A 118 -9.02 -8.92 -8.82
N HIS A 119 -10.34 -9.04 -8.72
CA HIS A 119 -11.00 -9.71 -7.61
C HIS A 119 -10.58 -11.18 -7.58
N VAL A 120 -10.01 -11.62 -6.46
CA VAL A 120 -9.37 -12.95 -6.39
C VAL A 120 -10.39 -14.08 -6.59
N GLN A 121 -11.56 -13.98 -5.95
CA GLN A 121 -12.55 -15.06 -5.96
C GLN A 121 -13.23 -15.24 -7.33
N THR A 122 -13.56 -14.14 -8.02
CA THR A 122 -14.34 -14.19 -9.28
C THR A 122 -13.49 -13.97 -10.52
N ARG A 123 -12.20 -13.66 -10.35
CA ARG A 123 -11.23 -13.37 -11.42
C ARG A 123 -11.58 -12.15 -12.29
N LYS A 124 -12.62 -11.39 -11.92
CA LYS A 124 -13.06 -10.18 -12.61
C LYS A 124 -12.22 -8.96 -12.22
N PHE A 125 -12.14 -7.97 -13.08
CA PHE A 125 -11.42 -6.73 -12.83
C PHE A 125 -12.35 -5.66 -12.26
N LEU A 126 -11.82 -4.84 -11.35
CA LEU A 126 -12.45 -3.60 -10.94
C LEU A 126 -12.59 -2.70 -12.17
N HIS A 127 -13.81 -2.33 -12.50
CA HIS A 127 -14.16 -1.73 -13.77
C HIS A 127 -15.04 -0.49 -13.56
N SER A 128 -14.95 0.47 -14.46
CA SER A 128 -15.89 1.58 -14.51
C SER A 128 -16.12 2.08 -15.93
N HIS A 129 -17.22 2.80 -16.11
CA HIS A 129 -17.79 3.14 -17.42
C HIS A 129 -18.92 4.15 -17.25
N LEU A 130 -19.52 4.60 -18.35
CA LEU A 130 -20.57 5.64 -18.38
C LEU A 130 -21.98 5.11 -18.05
N PHE A 131 -22.11 4.24 -17.05
CA PHE A 131 -23.38 3.81 -16.48
C PHE A 131 -23.65 4.48 -15.13
N LYS A 132 -24.93 4.62 -14.79
CA LYS A 132 -25.37 5.18 -13.51
C LYS A 132 -25.31 4.13 -12.41
N SER A 133 -24.76 4.49 -11.25
CA SER A 133 -24.69 3.65 -10.07
C SER A 133 -26.10 3.40 -9.48
N PRO A 134 -26.32 2.25 -8.82
CA PRO A 134 -27.68 1.81 -8.50
C PRO A 134 -28.44 2.67 -7.47
N LEU A 135 -27.75 3.29 -6.51
CA LEU A 135 -28.40 4.00 -5.40
C LEU A 135 -28.26 5.52 -5.51
N SER A 136 -27.07 6.01 -5.86
CA SER A 136 -26.78 7.45 -5.92
C SER A 136 -26.85 8.07 -7.31
N SER A 137 -27.04 7.26 -8.37
CA SER A 137 -27.00 7.73 -9.77
C SER A 137 -25.69 8.42 -10.16
N GLN A 138 -24.59 8.13 -9.45
CA GLN A 138 -23.24 8.55 -9.79
C GLN A 138 -22.66 7.61 -10.87
N GLN A 139 -21.36 7.63 -11.14
CA GLN A 139 -20.78 6.69 -12.08
C GLN A 139 -20.65 5.29 -11.44
N GLU A 140 -21.12 4.27 -12.15
CA GLU A 140 -21.08 2.88 -11.70
C GLU A 140 -19.65 2.34 -11.64
N VAL A 141 -19.35 1.61 -10.56
CA VAL A 141 -18.15 0.77 -10.44
C VAL A 141 -18.61 -0.67 -10.35
N SER A 142 -18.04 -1.55 -11.16
CA SER A 142 -18.45 -2.93 -11.30
C SER A 142 -17.24 -3.88 -11.30
N ALA A 143 -17.52 -5.18 -11.30
CA ALA A 143 -16.53 -6.21 -11.59
C ALA A 143 -16.82 -6.79 -12.98
N PHE A 144 -15.89 -6.66 -13.92
CA PHE A 144 -16.07 -7.02 -15.32
C PHE A 144 -15.01 -8.00 -15.83
N GLY A 145 -15.30 -8.65 -16.96
CA GLY A 145 -14.35 -9.51 -17.66
C GLY A 145 -13.93 -10.76 -16.88
N GLY A 146 -12.66 -11.13 -17.00
CA GLY A 146 -12.10 -12.38 -16.45
C GLY A 146 -10.80 -12.81 -17.12
N ASP A 147 -10.46 -14.09 -17.00
CA ASP A 147 -9.26 -14.66 -17.62
C ASP A 147 -9.33 -14.53 -19.16
N GLY A 148 -8.66 -13.52 -19.70
CA GLY A 148 -8.60 -13.20 -21.14
C GLY A 148 -9.49 -12.02 -21.59
N GLU A 149 -10.39 -11.54 -20.72
CA GLU A 149 -11.31 -10.45 -21.01
C GLU A 149 -10.99 -9.26 -20.11
N SER A 150 -10.30 -8.26 -20.66
CA SER A 150 -9.97 -7.02 -19.97
C SER A 150 -9.72 -5.91 -20.99
N ASP A 151 -10.24 -4.72 -20.71
CA ASP A 151 -10.13 -3.53 -21.56
C ASP A 151 -9.62 -2.32 -20.75
N THR A 152 -9.69 -1.12 -21.35
CA THR A 152 -9.21 0.12 -20.71
C THR A 152 -10.09 0.59 -19.56
N GLY A 153 -11.35 0.13 -19.48
CA GLY A 153 -12.24 0.40 -18.35
C GLY A 153 -11.82 -0.29 -17.05
N ASP A 154 -10.82 -1.17 -17.12
CA ASP A 154 -10.20 -1.80 -15.96
C ASP A 154 -9.00 -1.00 -15.41
N HIS A 155 -8.60 0.10 -16.07
CA HIS A 155 -7.34 0.80 -15.76
C HIS A 155 -7.56 1.88 -14.71
N TRP A 156 -6.77 1.80 -13.64
CA TRP A 156 -6.80 2.73 -12.52
C TRP A 156 -5.43 3.35 -12.29
N MET A 157 -5.36 4.68 -12.30
CA MET A 157 -4.16 5.42 -11.94
C MET A 157 -4.07 5.55 -10.42
N ILE A 158 -2.91 5.20 -9.84
CA ILE A 158 -2.67 5.28 -8.40
C ILE A 158 -2.11 6.66 -8.04
N TYR A 159 -2.80 7.37 -7.14
CA TYR A 159 -2.34 8.63 -6.56
C TYR A 159 -1.97 8.44 -5.09
N CYS A 160 -0.73 8.76 -4.75
CA CYS A 160 -0.09 8.52 -3.45
C CYS A 160 0.91 9.66 -3.14
N LYS A 161 1.44 9.67 -1.92
CA LYS A 161 2.28 10.77 -1.42
C LYS A 161 3.75 10.67 -1.83
N THR A 162 4.27 9.46 -1.96
CA THR A 162 5.69 9.17 -2.18
C THR A 162 5.92 8.62 -3.58
N LYS A 163 7.17 8.34 -3.95
CA LYS A 163 7.51 7.83 -5.29
C LYS A 163 6.80 6.51 -5.61
N TYR A 164 6.68 5.62 -4.63
CA TYR A 164 6.02 4.33 -4.78
C TYR A 164 4.86 4.23 -3.80
N TRP A 165 3.83 3.46 -4.14
CA TRP A 165 2.71 3.23 -3.24
C TRP A 165 3.17 2.40 -2.03
N GLN A 166 3.27 3.05 -0.87
CA GLN A 166 3.68 2.42 0.39
C GLN A 166 2.53 1.62 1.00
N LYS A 167 2.85 0.47 1.61
CA LYS A 167 1.85 -0.35 2.33
C LYS A 167 1.29 0.45 3.51
N GLY A 168 -0.01 0.35 3.77
CA GLY A 168 -0.66 1.05 4.88
C GLY A 168 -0.88 2.55 4.67
N GLU A 169 -0.21 3.17 3.70
CA GLU A 169 -0.34 4.59 3.40
C GLU A 169 -1.53 4.89 2.50
N SER A 170 -2.04 6.12 2.66
CA SER A 170 -3.16 6.64 1.89
C SER A 170 -2.85 6.68 0.39
N ALA A 171 -3.79 6.18 -0.40
CA ALA A 171 -3.82 6.33 -1.84
C ALA A 171 -5.24 6.57 -2.34
N ARG A 172 -5.33 7.08 -3.56
CA ARG A 172 -6.58 7.26 -4.32
C ARG A 172 -6.44 6.57 -5.65
N LEU A 173 -7.53 6.02 -6.14
CA LEU A 173 -7.59 5.33 -7.43
C LEU A 173 -8.45 6.17 -8.36
N LYS A 174 -7.89 6.60 -9.49
CA LYS A 174 -8.60 7.35 -10.51
C LYS A 174 -8.82 6.47 -11.73
N HIS A 175 -10.07 6.30 -12.14
CA HIS A 175 -10.41 5.59 -13.35
C HIS A 175 -9.87 6.35 -14.56
N VAL A 176 -9.08 5.68 -15.40
CA VAL A 176 -8.33 6.33 -16.47
C VAL A 176 -9.25 6.88 -17.56
N ASP A 177 -10.22 6.10 -18.02
CA ASP A 177 -11.05 6.48 -19.19
C ASP A 177 -12.03 7.63 -18.90
N THR A 178 -12.48 7.77 -17.64
CA THR A 178 -13.50 8.76 -17.27
C THR A 178 -12.99 9.86 -16.35
N ASP A 179 -11.73 9.81 -15.94
CA ASP A 179 -11.10 10.79 -15.04
C ASP A 179 -11.85 10.98 -13.71
N THR A 180 -12.42 9.91 -13.15
CA THR A 180 -13.21 9.93 -11.90
C THR A 180 -12.56 9.09 -10.79
N TRP A 181 -12.81 9.44 -9.54
CA TRP A 181 -12.21 8.84 -8.35
C TRP A 181 -13.07 7.72 -7.77
N LEU A 182 -12.45 6.58 -7.47
CA LEU A 182 -13.09 5.50 -6.70
C LEU A 182 -13.44 6.00 -5.30
N SER A 183 -14.72 5.97 -4.95
CA SER A 183 -15.24 6.54 -3.71
C SER A 183 -16.41 5.73 -3.15
N LEU A 184 -16.82 6.06 -1.93
CA LEU A 184 -18.07 5.59 -1.34
C LEU A 184 -19.14 6.66 -1.49
N SER A 185 -20.35 6.26 -1.89
CA SER A 185 -21.46 7.22 -1.98
C SER A 185 -22.04 7.62 -0.63
N GLY A 186 -21.79 6.81 0.41
CA GLY A 186 -22.43 6.92 1.72
C GLY A 186 -23.75 6.16 1.85
N ASN A 187 -24.32 5.69 0.73
CA ASN A 187 -25.52 4.85 0.73
C ASN A 187 -25.17 3.38 1.00
N THR A 188 -26.14 2.63 1.51
CA THR A 188 -26.01 1.19 1.77
C THR A 188 -27.12 0.41 1.08
N TYR A 189 -26.81 -0.82 0.67
CA TYR A 189 -27.76 -1.74 0.07
C TYR A 189 -28.65 -2.42 1.12
N GLY A 190 -29.86 -2.76 0.69
CA GLY A 190 -30.74 -3.70 1.38
C GLY A 190 -30.44 -5.16 0.99
N ARG A 191 -31.46 -6.02 1.06
CA ARG A 191 -31.33 -7.43 0.63
C ARG A 191 -31.00 -7.52 -0.88
N PRO A 192 -30.24 -8.53 -1.34
CA PRO A 192 -29.64 -9.62 -0.56
C PRO A 192 -28.30 -9.25 0.14
N ILE A 193 -27.71 -8.09 -0.16
CA ILE A 193 -26.38 -7.66 0.29
C ILE A 193 -26.49 -6.57 1.38
N TYR A 194 -27.32 -6.85 2.39
CA TYR A 194 -27.72 -5.88 3.40
C TYR A 194 -26.53 -5.24 4.12
N GLY A 195 -26.54 -3.91 4.21
CA GLY A 195 -25.55 -3.12 4.95
C GLY A 195 -24.24 -2.86 4.20
N GLN A 196 -24.01 -3.49 3.05
CA GLN A 196 -22.85 -3.17 2.22
C GLN A 196 -22.99 -1.78 1.62
N MET A 197 -21.92 -1.00 1.59
CA MET A 197 -21.91 0.36 1.05
C MET A 197 -21.76 0.37 -0.48
N GLU A 198 -22.42 1.31 -1.13
CA GLU A 198 -22.27 1.55 -2.57
C GLU A 198 -20.92 2.20 -2.86
N VAL A 199 -20.16 1.55 -3.75
CA VAL A 199 -18.91 2.05 -4.33
C VAL A 199 -19.24 2.69 -5.68
N ILE A 200 -18.67 3.87 -5.91
CA ILE A 200 -18.96 4.70 -7.07
C ILE A 200 -17.68 5.37 -7.61
N CYS A 201 -17.79 5.97 -8.78
CA CYS A 201 -16.82 6.93 -9.29
C CYS A 201 -17.36 8.36 -9.24
N THR A 202 -16.55 9.33 -8.80
CA THR A 202 -16.92 10.76 -8.70
C THR A 202 -15.89 11.69 -9.35
N PRO A 203 -16.29 12.80 -10.00
CA PRO A 203 -15.32 13.76 -10.57
C PRO A 203 -14.44 14.45 -9.52
N SER A 204 -15.01 14.69 -8.34
CA SER A 204 -14.30 15.30 -7.20
C SER A 204 -13.74 14.23 -6.28
N SER A 205 -12.56 14.49 -5.73
CA SER A 205 -11.97 13.71 -4.64
C SER A 205 -12.36 14.33 -3.30
N ASP A 206 -12.82 13.49 -2.38
CA ASP A 206 -13.18 13.84 -1.00
C ASP A 206 -12.63 12.79 -0.02
N ALA A 207 -12.98 12.89 1.27
CA ALA A 207 -12.54 11.93 2.29
C ALA A 207 -12.98 10.48 1.99
N MET A 208 -14.07 10.26 1.26
CA MET A 208 -14.56 8.94 0.88
C MET A 208 -13.77 8.32 -0.27
N SER A 209 -12.96 9.12 -0.98
CA SER A 209 -12.09 8.64 -2.07
C SER A 209 -10.72 8.13 -1.59
N HIS A 210 -10.40 8.24 -0.30
CA HIS A 210 -9.13 7.78 0.26
C HIS A 210 -9.19 6.31 0.71
N TRP A 211 -8.22 5.53 0.26
CA TRP A 211 -8.09 4.11 0.51
C TRP A 211 -6.69 3.78 0.99
N LYS A 212 -6.56 2.72 1.77
CA LYS A 212 -5.25 2.17 2.16
C LYS A 212 -5.25 0.66 2.13
N THR A 213 -4.08 0.08 1.90
CA THR A 213 -3.88 -1.37 2.03
C THR A 213 -3.81 -1.73 3.53
N VAL A 214 -4.53 -2.76 3.97
CA VAL A 214 -4.57 -3.13 5.41
C VAL A 214 -4.23 -4.59 5.70
N GLU A 215 -4.60 -5.50 4.79
CA GLU A 215 -4.44 -6.94 4.95
C GLU A 215 -4.04 -7.49 3.58
N GLY A 216 -3.09 -8.40 3.51
CA GLY A 216 -2.64 -8.91 2.22
C GLY A 216 -1.35 -9.70 2.24
N VAL A 217 -1.11 -10.41 1.15
CA VAL A 217 0.19 -11.02 0.84
C VAL A 217 0.90 -10.10 -0.12
N PHE A 218 1.96 -9.47 0.35
CA PHE A 218 2.78 -8.57 -0.44
C PHE A 218 3.98 -9.31 -1.00
N VAL A 219 4.15 -9.27 -2.31
CA VAL A 219 5.27 -9.93 -2.97
C VAL A 219 6.53 -9.12 -2.76
N GLN A 220 7.60 -9.75 -2.30
CA GLN A 220 8.90 -9.09 -2.17
C GLN A 220 9.52 -8.83 -3.55
N PRO A 221 10.19 -7.69 -3.77
CA PRO A 221 10.95 -7.45 -4.98
C PRO A 221 11.99 -8.55 -5.21
N THR A 222 12.06 -9.09 -6.42
CA THR A 222 13.14 -10.01 -6.79
C THR A 222 14.44 -9.23 -6.98
N GLY A 223 15.23 -9.09 -5.91
CA GLY A 223 16.57 -8.50 -5.91
C GLY A 223 17.51 -9.27 -4.99
N LYS A 224 18.49 -9.97 -5.60
CA LYS A 224 19.57 -10.81 -5.03
C LYS A 224 19.28 -11.41 -3.65
N THR A 225 18.94 -12.71 -3.65
CA THR A 225 19.14 -13.60 -2.50
C THR A 225 20.46 -13.25 -1.80
N THR A 226 20.37 -12.69 -0.60
CA THR A 226 21.44 -12.82 0.37
C THR A 226 21.63 -14.31 0.57
N GLU A 227 22.76 -14.83 0.09
CA GLU A 227 23.16 -16.21 0.29
C GLU A 227 23.02 -16.52 1.79
N THR A 228 22.06 -17.38 2.12
CA THR A 228 22.00 -17.99 3.43
C THR A 228 23.20 -18.93 3.47
N PRO A 229 24.15 -18.78 4.42
CA PRO A 229 25.23 -19.74 4.53
C PRO A 229 24.63 -21.13 4.80
N PRO A 230 25.18 -22.20 4.22
CA PRO A 230 24.61 -23.53 4.33
C PRO A 230 24.56 -23.94 5.81
N TYR A 231 23.39 -24.46 6.22
CA TYR A 231 23.22 -25.06 7.55
C TYR A 231 24.26 -26.18 7.74
N PRO A 232 24.89 -26.29 8.93
CA PRO A 232 25.80 -27.40 9.21
C PRO A 232 25.01 -28.72 9.21
N GLU A 233 25.50 -29.69 8.44
CA GLU A 233 25.05 -31.09 8.51
C GLU A 233 25.18 -31.59 9.94
N HIS A 234 24.05 -31.95 10.53
CA HIS A 234 24.04 -32.79 11.73
C HIS A 234 24.35 -34.22 11.28
N ASN A 235 25.60 -34.65 11.46
CA ASN A 235 25.93 -36.07 11.45
C ASN A 235 25.27 -36.73 12.66
N GLU A 236 24.27 -37.57 12.41
CA GLU A 236 23.76 -38.51 13.40
C GLU A 236 24.79 -39.61 13.64
N LEU A 237 25.06 -39.89 14.92
CA LEU A 237 25.80 -41.05 15.43
C LEU A 237 24.81 -42.18 15.72
#